data_AF-A0A949INN7-F1
#
_entry.id   AF-A0A949INN7-F1
#
_cell.length_a   1.000
_cell.length_b   1.000
_cell.length_c   1.000
_cell.angle_alpha   90.00
_cell.angle_beta   90.00
_cell.angle_gamma   90.00
#
_symmetry.space_group_name_H-M   'P 1'
#
loop_
_entity.id
_entity.type
_entity.pdbx_description
1 polymer ?
#
loop_
_entity_poly.entity_id
_entity_poly.type
_entity_poly.pdbx_seq_one_letter_code
_entity_poly.pdbx_strand_id
1 'polypeptide(L)'
;MALDFSVPPTREEFVERIREFSRDRYPGTKLVYDQENFALSAGDGIWYLKNVFEEYGRLEPTDRQDYLERNVAAMIRPDFSVPEYADVEKSLLPAVRDRMMIAQADLDFGQPPSLDALAKAASVFPHTVIGEHFVSVVAIDTEQSVSYVNDKIMEGWGKSAEELAPLAIANLKAISEQPFNQIADGVYGSVWQDSYDTSRILLTDKVTAECKVKGAPLAFLPNRDHAFIVGADDIAGIRLVMEICQELQALPRAMSAIPLLLRDGHWQEFKAAGDHPCFHDLRLARLSALNFIYQESAASLIARFGPNFFVAAFNLFEKPVEGHVICFSNSVWSQQSLLPKTEWISFVEVDAQTLESKYLGMTSWENVEATLPGKLVPKLSYPPRFFVESFLSEPEIQSLHLVPGNLEESVIPPFPQETRPYIEILQEGRERYMESARNLINQFADRPNSAAEIQGNAPEWAETFFFGTRRLPFVLSGDSGVQAMQIAVPNLTILPTAYMTPSAITLLLRPFAWNKMTFLCNRFDRDSEHLKEWCTFWLNLADNFPPGPDGLMGAVYAVSVPEESEEYTSFFVDFGSAPLDAFESLLQALAASGVNQVAVSSHWYVPPAS
;
A
#
# COMPACT_ATOMS: atom_id res chain seq x y z
N MET A 1 -2.80 -32.47 21.96
CA MET A 1 -1.44 -32.10 22.41
C MET A 1 -1.57 -30.70 22.98
N ALA A 2 -0.92 -30.32 24.08
CA ALA A 2 -1.09 -28.94 24.59
C ALA A 2 -0.51 -27.98 23.54
N LEU A 3 -1.35 -27.11 22.98
CA LEU A 3 -0.94 -26.14 21.97
C LEU A 3 0.03 -25.14 22.59
N ASP A 4 1.21 -24.98 22.00
CA ASP A 4 2.21 -24.02 22.45
C ASP A 4 1.93 -22.64 21.83
N PHE A 5 1.47 -21.70 22.65
CA PHE A 5 1.15 -20.34 22.22
C PHE A 5 2.34 -19.37 22.29
N SER A 6 3.51 -19.82 22.75
CA SER A 6 4.68 -18.96 22.96
C SER A 6 5.40 -18.55 21.68
N VAL A 7 5.32 -19.36 20.61
CA VAL A 7 5.97 -19.10 19.31
C VAL A 7 4.90 -18.94 18.20
N PRO A 8 5.05 -17.99 17.26
CA PRO A 8 4.18 -17.90 16.09
C PRO A 8 4.22 -19.20 15.25
N PRO A 9 3.08 -19.81 14.93
CA PRO A 9 3.03 -21.07 14.18
C PRO A 9 3.35 -20.88 12.70
N THR A 10 3.74 -21.96 12.02
CA THR A 10 3.67 -22.03 10.56
C THR A 10 2.22 -22.00 10.07
N ARG A 11 1.98 -21.80 8.76
CA ARG A 11 0.62 -21.81 8.18
C ARG A 11 -0.09 -23.14 8.44
N GLU A 12 0.63 -24.24 8.27
CA GLU A 12 0.14 -25.60 8.48
C GLU A 12 -0.18 -25.86 9.97
N GLU A 13 0.70 -25.44 10.88
CA GLU A 13 0.46 -25.54 12.32
C GLU A 13 -0.75 -24.69 12.76
N PHE A 14 -0.93 -23.51 12.17
CA PHE A 14 -2.08 -22.65 12.45
C PHE A 14 -3.40 -23.29 12.02
N VAL A 15 -3.43 -23.92 10.84
CA VAL A 15 -4.59 -24.67 10.36
C VAL A 15 -4.91 -25.85 11.28
N GLU A 16 -3.90 -26.60 11.71
CA GLU A 16 -4.11 -27.70 12.66
C GLU A 16 -4.58 -27.19 14.03
N ARG A 17 -4.10 -26.04 14.51
CA ARG A 17 -4.65 -25.38 15.71
C ARG A 17 -6.14 -25.10 15.56
N ILE A 18 -6.57 -24.51 14.45
CA ILE A 18 -8.00 -24.27 14.17
C ILE A 18 -8.80 -25.58 14.16
N ARG A 19 -8.28 -26.62 13.51
CA ARG A 19 -8.92 -27.94 13.44
C ARG A 19 -9.03 -28.61 14.81
N GLU A 20 -8.00 -28.51 15.64
CA GLU A 20 -8.03 -29.00 17.03
C GLU A 20 -9.09 -28.26 17.84
N PHE A 21 -9.07 -26.92 17.84
CA PHE A 21 -10.08 -26.10 18.51
C PHE A 21 -11.51 -26.41 18.05
N SER A 22 -11.69 -26.62 16.74
CA SER A 22 -12.95 -27.02 16.14
C SER A 22 -13.43 -28.38 16.63
N ARG A 23 -12.57 -29.41 16.63
CA ARG A 23 -12.94 -30.77 17.05
C ARG A 23 -13.42 -30.80 18.49
N ASP A 24 -12.78 -30.04 19.36
CA ASP A 24 -13.10 -30.02 20.80
C ASP A 24 -14.44 -29.33 21.10
N ARG A 25 -14.78 -28.26 20.35
CA ARG A 25 -15.95 -27.41 20.63
C ARG A 25 -17.16 -27.67 19.74
N TYR A 26 -16.95 -28.15 18.52
CA TYR A 26 -17.98 -28.37 17.51
C TYR A 26 -17.87 -29.78 16.91
N PRO A 27 -18.16 -30.82 17.72
CA PRO A 27 -18.01 -32.21 17.29
C PRO A 27 -18.94 -32.51 16.10
N GLY A 28 -18.34 -32.90 14.96
CA GLY A 28 -19.07 -33.24 13.74
C GLY A 28 -18.79 -32.31 12.55
N THR A 29 -18.23 -31.12 12.77
CA THR A 29 -17.83 -30.22 11.68
C THR A 29 -16.59 -30.76 10.95
N LYS A 30 -16.71 -30.95 9.63
CA LYS A 30 -15.58 -31.37 8.78
C LYS A 30 -15.00 -30.16 8.06
N LEU A 31 -13.89 -29.63 8.59
CA LEU A 31 -13.12 -28.56 7.97
C LEU A 31 -12.17 -29.10 6.89
N VAL A 32 -12.41 -28.71 5.63
CA VAL A 32 -11.52 -29.00 4.51
C VAL A 32 -10.52 -27.86 4.37
N TYR A 33 -9.24 -28.19 4.21
CA TYR A 33 -8.17 -27.19 4.03
C TYR A 33 -7.81 -27.09 2.56
N ASP A 34 -7.88 -25.88 2.04
CA ASP A 34 -7.35 -25.47 0.75
C ASP A 34 -5.99 -24.81 0.98
N GLN A 35 -4.93 -25.56 0.68
CA GLN A 35 -3.55 -25.10 0.87
C GLN A 35 -3.18 -23.99 -0.11
N GLU A 36 -3.72 -24.00 -1.34
CA GLU A 36 -3.39 -23.05 -2.39
C GLU A 36 -3.92 -21.66 -2.03
N ASN A 37 -5.17 -21.59 -1.56
CA ASN A 37 -5.81 -20.34 -1.16
C ASN A 37 -5.63 -19.98 0.32
N PHE A 38 -4.89 -20.81 1.08
CA PHE A 38 -4.75 -20.70 2.54
C PHE A 38 -6.11 -20.45 3.23
N ALA A 39 -7.06 -21.34 2.97
CA ALA A 39 -8.45 -21.21 3.38
C ALA A 39 -9.02 -22.51 3.98
N LEU A 40 -9.99 -22.37 4.87
CA LEU A 40 -10.79 -23.48 5.39
C LEU A 40 -12.21 -23.42 4.84
N SER A 41 -12.84 -24.57 4.63
CA SER A 41 -14.25 -24.65 4.24
C SER A 41 -15.02 -25.69 5.03
N ALA A 42 -16.31 -25.41 5.28
CA ALA A 42 -17.27 -26.32 5.88
C ALA A 42 -18.69 -25.94 5.42
N GLY A 43 -19.41 -26.90 4.83
CA GLY A 43 -20.70 -26.62 4.19
C GLY A 43 -20.52 -25.63 3.03
N ASP A 44 -21.32 -24.56 3.03
CA ASP A 44 -21.26 -23.48 2.04
C ASP A 44 -20.29 -22.34 2.46
N GLY A 45 -19.64 -22.46 3.62
CA GLY A 45 -18.73 -21.45 4.15
C GLY A 45 -17.29 -21.65 3.70
N ILE A 46 -16.62 -20.55 3.32
CA ILE A 46 -15.17 -20.49 3.04
C ILE A 46 -14.57 -19.35 3.87
N TRP A 47 -13.47 -19.63 4.58
CA TRP A 47 -12.75 -18.68 5.42
C TRP A 47 -11.29 -18.61 5.01
N TYR A 48 -10.92 -17.49 4.38
CA TYR A 48 -9.53 -17.16 4.08
C TYR A 48 -8.78 -16.81 5.36
N LEU A 49 -7.68 -17.53 5.62
CA LEU A 49 -6.98 -17.45 6.90
C LEU A 49 -5.86 -16.40 6.93
N LYS A 50 -5.50 -15.79 5.79
CA LYS A 50 -4.36 -14.86 5.68
C LYS A 50 -4.39 -13.76 6.75
N ASN A 51 -5.46 -12.96 6.81
CA ASN A 51 -5.56 -11.87 7.79
C ASN A 51 -5.61 -12.41 9.23
N VAL A 52 -6.35 -13.50 9.45
CA VAL A 52 -6.48 -14.08 10.80
C VAL A 52 -5.12 -14.57 11.32
N PHE A 53 -4.32 -15.18 10.45
CA PHE A 53 -2.96 -15.65 10.73
C PHE A 53 -1.99 -14.50 10.99
N GLU A 54 -2.01 -13.47 10.15
CA GLU A 54 -1.15 -12.28 10.30
C GLU A 54 -1.47 -11.48 11.57
N GLU A 55 -2.75 -11.41 11.95
CA GLU A 55 -3.19 -10.82 13.21
C GLU A 55 -2.77 -11.68 14.41
N TYR A 56 -2.98 -12.99 14.33
CA TYR A 56 -2.56 -13.94 15.37
C TYR A 56 -1.06 -13.86 15.67
N GLY A 57 -0.23 -13.75 14.62
CA GLY A 57 1.22 -13.65 14.76
C GLY A 57 1.69 -12.38 15.47
N ARG A 58 0.92 -11.29 15.39
CA ARG A 58 1.21 -10.00 16.03
C ARG A 58 0.72 -9.89 17.49
N LEU A 59 -0.15 -10.81 17.94
CA LEU A 59 -0.65 -10.80 19.30
C LEU A 59 0.39 -11.30 20.30
N GLU A 60 0.33 -10.75 21.52
CA GLU A 60 1.01 -11.29 22.70
C GLU A 60 0.55 -12.73 22.96
N PRO A 61 1.44 -13.62 23.45
CA PRO A 61 1.12 -15.03 23.69
C PRO A 61 -0.16 -15.27 24.53
N THR A 62 -0.46 -14.36 25.46
CA THR A 62 -1.64 -14.44 26.33
C THR A 62 -2.96 -14.25 25.60
N ASP A 63 -2.97 -13.49 24.51
CA ASP A 63 -4.20 -13.07 23.82
C ASP A 63 -4.53 -13.99 22.63
N ARG A 64 -3.55 -14.78 22.19
CA ARG A 64 -3.65 -15.69 21.04
C ARG A 64 -4.73 -16.75 21.19
N GLN A 65 -4.92 -17.29 22.39
CA GLN A 65 -5.96 -18.29 22.64
C GLN A 65 -7.36 -17.69 22.47
N ASP A 66 -7.66 -16.59 23.17
CA ASP A 66 -8.97 -15.93 23.12
C ASP A 66 -9.29 -15.40 21.71
N TYR A 67 -8.27 -14.91 21.00
CA TYR A 67 -8.42 -14.51 19.61
C TYR A 67 -8.77 -15.68 18.68
N LEU A 68 -8.09 -16.82 18.84
CA LEU A 68 -8.37 -18.02 18.05
C LEU A 68 -9.78 -18.56 18.35
N GLU A 69 -10.18 -18.58 19.63
CA GLU A 69 -11.51 -19.03 20.05
C GLU A 69 -12.63 -18.20 19.40
N ARG A 70 -12.50 -16.88 19.41
CA ARG A 70 -13.46 -15.98 18.76
C ARG A 70 -13.55 -16.22 17.25
N ASN A 71 -12.42 -16.36 16.58
CA ASN A 71 -12.39 -16.61 15.13
C ASN A 71 -12.98 -17.98 14.76
N VAL A 72 -12.65 -19.05 15.51
CA VAL A 72 -13.21 -20.39 15.27
C VAL A 72 -14.72 -20.42 15.51
N ALA A 73 -15.21 -19.73 16.54
CA ALA A 73 -16.65 -19.62 16.79
C ALA A 73 -17.39 -18.90 15.65
N ALA A 74 -16.80 -17.83 15.09
CA ALA A 74 -17.34 -17.14 13.93
C ALA A 74 -17.36 -18.03 12.67
N MET A 75 -16.36 -18.92 12.50
CA MET A 75 -16.26 -19.83 11.37
C MET A 75 -17.29 -20.99 11.45
N ILE A 76 -17.54 -21.56 12.62
CA ILE A 76 -18.16 -22.90 12.71
C ILE A 76 -19.63 -22.86 13.14
N ARG A 77 -20.34 -21.73 12.93
CA ARG A 77 -21.75 -21.62 13.32
C ARG A 77 -22.59 -22.80 12.78
N PRO A 78 -23.16 -23.65 13.66
CA PRO A 78 -23.78 -24.93 13.27
C PRO A 78 -25.03 -24.78 12.39
N ASP A 79 -25.73 -23.63 12.48
CA ASP A 79 -26.94 -23.34 11.72
C ASP A 79 -26.77 -22.01 10.97
N PHE A 80 -26.43 -22.08 9.69
CA PHE A 80 -26.56 -20.95 8.75
C PHE A 80 -28.05 -20.68 8.41
N SER A 81 -28.91 -20.69 9.43
CA SER A 81 -30.28 -20.21 9.29
C SER A 81 -30.24 -18.69 9.12
N VAL A 82 -31.04 -18.18 8.18
CA VAL A 82 -31.21 -16.73 8.02
C VAL A 82 -31.75 -16.20 9.36
N PRO A 83 -31.05 -15.29 10.06
CA PRO A 83 -31.53 -14.80 11.35
C PRO A 83 -32.86 -14.07 11.16
N GLU A 84 -33.73 -14.07 12.17
CA GLU A 84 -34.96 -13.29 12.09
C GLU A 84 -34.61 -11.79 12.04
N TYR A 85 -35.23 -11.07 11.12
CA TYR A 85 -34.94 -9.65 10.90
C TYR A 85 -35.06 -8.81 12.18
N ALA A 86 -36.08 -9.08 12.99
CA ALA A 86 -36.35 -8.36 14.24
C ALA A 86 -35.22 -8.50 15.27
N ASP A 87 -34.46 -9.61 15.24
CA ASP A 87 -33.37 -9.86 16.17
C ASP A 87 -32.09 -9.11 15.78
N VAL A 88 -31.92 -8.79 14.49
CA VAL A 88 -30.69 -8.20 13.95
C VAL A 88 -30.87 -6.79 13.38
N GLU A 89 -32.08 -6.25 13.36
CA GLU A 89 -32.41 -4.94 12.77
C GLU A 89 -31.47 -3.82 13.24
N LYS A 90 -31.17 -3.76 14.54
CA LYS A 90 -30.29 -2.75 15.16
C LYS A 90 -28.80 -3.04 14.99
N SER A 91 -28.49 -4.28 14.61
CA SER A 91 -27.15 -4.78 14.32
C SER A 91 -26.75 -4.62 12.85
N LEU A 92 -27.66 -4.10 12.01
CA LEU A 92 -27.35 -3.81 10.61
C LEU A 92 -26.48 -2.56 10.51
N LEU A 93 -25.28 -2.67 9.97
CA LEU A 93 -24.33 -1.57 9.77
C LEU A 93 -23.84 -1.53 8.32
N PRO A 94 -23.58 -0.35 7.73
CA PRO A 94 -23.01 -0.25 6.41
C PRO A 94 -21.51 -0.44 6.54
N ALA A 95 -20.95 -1.38 5.81
CA ALA A 95 -19.52 -1.64 5.78
C ALA A 95 -18.94 -1.04 4.49
N VAL A 96 -18.10 -0.01 4.62
CA VAL A 96 -17.30 0.51 3.49
C VAL A 96 -16.07 -0.37 3.30
N ARG A 97 -15.96 -0.99 2.13
CA ARG A 97 -14.90 -1.95 1.78
C ARG A 97 -14.39 -1.68 0.36
N ASP A 98 -13.20 -2.19 0.03
CA ASP A 98 -12.75 -2.20 -1.36
C ASP A 98 -13.73 -2.99 -2.22
N ARG A 99 -14.04 -2.46 -3.39
CA ARG A 99 -14.90 -3.10 -4.38
C ARG A 99 -14.33 -4.42 -4.88
N MET A 100 -13.01 -4.60 -4.77
CA MET A 100 -12.32 -5.85 -5.07
C MET A 100 -12.83 -7.02 -4.22
N MET A 101 -13.23 -6.74 -2.96
CA MET A 101 -13.84 -7.75 -2.09
C MET A 101 -15.10 -8.36 -2.71
N ILE A 102 -15.93 -7.54 -3.34
CA ILE A 102 -17.16 -8.00 -3.97
C ILE A 102 -16.86 -8.77 -5.25
N ALA A 103 -15.95 -8.27 -6.08
CA ALA A 103 -15.53 -8.96 -7.29
C ALA A 103 -14.96 -10.36 -6.99
N GLN A 104 -14.23 -10.49 -5.89
CA GLN A 104 -13.73 -11.77 -5.40
C GLN A 104 -14.87 -12.69 -4.93
N ALA A 105 -15.80 -12.17 -4.13
CA ALA A 105 -16.98 -12.93 -3.68
C ALA A 105 -17.84 -13.44 -4.84
N ASP A 106 -18.00 -12.66 -5.91
CA ASP A 106 -18.75 -13.04 -7.10
C ASP A 106 -18.08 -14.21 -7.85
N LEU A 107 -16.75 -14.31 -7.81
CA LEU A 107 -16.01 -15.46 -8.35
C LEU A 107 -16.14 -16.69 -7.46
N ASP A 108 -15.93 -16.54 -6.15
CA ASP A 108 -15.82 -17.65 -5.20
C ASP A 108 -17.18 -18.29 -4.90
N PHE A 109 -18.19 -17.46 -4.62
CA PHE A 109 -19.53 -17.92 -4.24
C PHE A 109 -20.49 -17.99 -5.43
N GLY A 110 -20.35 -17.07 -6.39
CA GLY A 110 -21.16 -17.09 -7.61
C GLY A 110 -20.82 -18.28 -8.52
N GLN A 111 -19.62 -18.85 -8.37
CA GLN A 111 -19.12 -20.00 -9.12
C GLN A 111 -19.48 -19.94 -10.61
N PRO A 112 -19.19 -18.83 -11.32
CA PRO A 112 -19.55 -18.69 -12.72
C PRO A 112 -18.83 -19.76 -13.56
N PRO A 113 -19.52 -20.45 -14.49
CA PRO A 113 -18.88 -21.44 -15.36
C PRO A 113 -18.08 -20.83 -16.51
N SER A 114 -18.24 -19.53 -16.77
CA SER A 114 -17.53 -18.80 -17.83
C SER A 114 -17.49 -17.31 -17.54
N LEU A 115 -16.66 -16.55 -18.28
CA LEU A 115 -16.62 -15.09 -18.19
C LEU A 115 -17.93 -14.43 -18.60
N ASP A 116 -18.62 -14.96 -19.60
CA ASP A 116 -19.92 -14.42 -20.02
C ASP A 116 -21.01 -14.63 -18.96
N ALA A 117 -20.91 -15.73 -18.20
CA ALA A 117 -21.78 -15.95 -17.06
C ALA A 117 -21.46 -14.98 -15.92
N LEU A 118 -20.16 -14.79 -15.61
CA LEU A 118 -19.72 -13.82 -14.61
C LEU A 118 -20.16 -12.39 -14.96
N ALA A 119 -19.99 -11.97 -16.21
CA ALA A 119 -20.35 -10.63 -16.69
C ALA A 119 -21.84 -10.30 -16.54
N LYS A 120 -22.70 -11.34 -16.53
CA LYS A 120 -24.16 -11.21 -16.47
C LYS A 120 -24.73 -11.55 -15.10
N ALA A 121 -23.93 -12.11 -14.20
CA ALA A 121 -24.38 -12.50 -12.88
C ALA A 121 -24.71 -11.25 -12.05
N ALA A 122 -25.76 -11.35 -11.24
CA ALA A 122 -25.96 -10.41 -10.14
C ALA A 122 -24.83 -10.63 -9.11
N SER A 123 -24.44 -9.55 -8.43
CA SER A 123 -23.44 -9.67 -7.39
C SER A 123 -24.01 -10.43 -6.20
N VAL A 124 -23.19 -11.26 -5.57
CA VAL A 124 -23.54 -12.08 -4.40
C VAL A 124 -23.96 -11.22 -3.22
N PHE A 125 -23.40 -10.02 -3.11
CA PHE A 125 -23.75 -9.06 -2.08
C PHE A 125 -24.25 -7.75 -2.72
N PRO A 126 -25.53 -7.41 -2.54
CA PRO A 126 -26.06 -6.10 -2.91
C PRO A 126 -25.24 -4.98 -2.28
N HIS A 127 -24.82 -4.00 -3.09
CA HIS A 127 -23.93 -2.95 -2.67
C HIS A 127 -24.14 -1.65 -3.45
N THR A 128 -23.68 -0.55 -2.88
CA THR A 128 -23.60 0.76 -3.55
C THR A 128 -22.14 1.11 -3.79
N VAL A 129 -21.78 1.48 -5.03
CA VAL A 129 -20.42 1.93 -5.35
C VAL A 129 -20.18 3.34 -4.79
N ILE A 130 -19.01 3.55 -4.20
CA ILE A 130 -18.55 4.83 -3.65
C ILE A 130 -17.28 5.24 -4.41
N GLY A 131 -17.35 6.37 -5.11
CA GLY A 131 -16.34 6.74 -6.09
C GLY A 131 -16.28 5.70 -7.20
N GLU A 132 -15.17 4.95 -7.26
CA GLU A 132 -14.97 3.88 -8.25
C GLU A 132 -14.51 2.57 -7.61
N HIS A 133 -13.72 2.68 -6.53
CA HIS A 133 -12.94 1.59 -5.94
C HIS A 133 -13.46 1.07 -4.61
N PHE A 134 -14.46 1.71 -4.02
CA PHE A 134 -15.08 1.28 -2.76
C PHE A 134 -16.55 0.95 -2.95
N VAL A 135 -17.10 0.23 -1.99
CA VAL A 135 -18.52 -0.10 -1.91
C VAL A 135 -19.02 0.09 -0.48
N SER A 136 -20.31 0.40 -0.33
CA SER A 136 -21.06 0.17 0.90
C SER A 136 -21.90 -1.09 0.74
N VAL A 137 -21.70 -2.05 1.64
CA VAL A 137 -22.50 -3.29 1.75
C VAL A 137 -23.15 -3.35 3.13
N VAL A 138 -24.34 -3.93 3.25
CA VAL A 138 -25.01 -4.09 4.56
C VAL A 138 -24.42 -5.31 5.28
N ALA A 139 -23.84 -5.06 6.45
CA ALA A 139 -23.33 -6.08 7.35
C ALA A 139 -24.34 -6.36 8.47
N ILE A 140 -24.38 -7.61 8.92
CA ILE A 140 -25.03 -8.05 10.14
C ILE A 140 -23.93 -8.18 11.20
N ASP A 141 -23.86 -7.23 12.12
CA ASP A 141 -22.86 -7.20 13.17
C ASP A 141 -23.40 -7.68 14.51
N THR A 142 -22.97 -8.86 14.92
CA THR A 142 -23.34 -9.47 16.20
C THR A 142 -22.11 -9.63 17.06
N GLU A 143 -22.28 -9.73 18.39
CA GLU A 143 -21.17 -9.94 19.34
C GLU A 143 -20.22 -11.10 18.96
N GLN A 144 -20.72 -12.07 18.19
CA GLN A 144 -20.00 -13.28 17.82
C GLN A 144 -19.47 -13.29 16.37
N SER A 145 -19.97 -12.44 15.48
CA SER A 145 -19.54 -12.41 14.07
C SER A 145 -20.07 -11.22 13.28
N VAL A 146 -19.34 -10.87 12.23
CA VAL A 146 -19.80 -10.00 11.14
C VAL A 146 -20.05 -10.83 9.89
N SER A 147 -21.24 -10.72 9.31
CA SER A 147 -21.58 -11.30 8.00
C SER A 147 -22.21 -10.24 7.08
N TYR A 148 -22.37 -10.53 5.79
CA TYR A 148 -22.98 -9.59 4.85
C TYR A 148 -24.35 -10.09 4.39
N VAL A 149 -25.28 -9.15 4.22
CA VAL A 149 -26.61 -9.42 3.67
C VAL A 149 -26.47 -9.78 2.19
N ASN A 150 -26.98 -10.94 1.80
CA ASN A 150 -27.09 -11.40 0.41
C ASN A 150 -28.56 -11.52 -0.01
N ASP A 151 -28.81 -11.87 -1.27
CA ASP A 151 -30.17 -12.01 -1.82
C ASP A 151 -31.04 -12.99 -1.05
N LYS A 152 -30.48 -14.13 -0.60
CA LYS A 152 -31.21 -15.13 0.20
C LYS A 152 -31.69 -14.56 1.53
N ILE A 153 -30.88 -13.74 2.20
CA ILE A 153 -31.24 -13.08 3.46
C ILE A 153 -32.34 -12.05 3.20
N MET A 154 -32.20 -11.23 2.15
CA MET A 154 -33.19 -10.22 1.76
C MET A 154 -34.55 -10.84 1.42
N GLU A 155 -34.56 -11.93 0.65
CA GLU A 155 -35.76 -12.70 0.33
C GLU A 155 -36.42 -13.26 1.59
N GLY A 156 -35.62 -13.82 2.51
CA GLY A 156 -36.10 -14.32 3.80
C GLY A 156 -36.73 -13.24 4.67
N TRP A 157 -36.23 -12.01 4.61
CA TRP A 157 -36.77 -10.86 5.34
C TRP A 157 -37.92 -10.14 4.61
N GLY A 158 -38.10 -10.42 3.31
CA GLY A 158 -39.00 -9.66 2.46
C GLY A 158 -38.60 -8.18 2.36
N LYS A 159 -37.28 -7.92 2.31
CA LYS A 159 -36.69 -6.57 2.28
C LYS A 159 -35.86 -6.35 1.03
N SER A 160 -35.77 -5.11 0.56
CA SER A 160 -34.88 -4.72 -0.52
C SER A 160 -33.60 -4.03 -0.03
N ALA A 161 -32.57 -3.97 -0.88
CA ALA A 161 -31.34 -3.23 -0.58
C ALA A 161 -31.61 -1.74 -0.35
N GLU A 162 -32.58 -1.15 -1.08
CA GLU A 162 -33.01 0.24 -0.93
C GLU A 162 -33.65 0.53 0.43
N GLU A 163 -34.27 -0.48 1.07
CA GLU A 163 -34.79 -0.36 2.43
C GLU A 163 -33.68 -0.52 3.48
N LEU A 164 -32.76 -1.48 3.27
CA LEU A 164 -31.77 -1.85 4.28
C LEU A 164 -30.59 -0.89 4.34
N ALA A 165 -30.15 -0.33 3.21
CA ALA A 165 -28.99 0.56 3.19
C ALA A 165 -29.20 1.85 4.01
N PRO A 166 -30.33 2.60 3.89
CA PRO A 166 -30.59 3.76 4.74
C PRO A 166 -30.72 3.42 6.23
N LEU A 167 -31.34 2.27 6.55
CA LEU A 167 -31.46 1.78 7.92
C LEU A 167 -30.07 1.51 8.53
N ALA A 168 -29.20 0.83 7.79
CA ALA A 168 -27.84 0.57 8.22
C ALA A 168 -27.09 1.88 8.51
N ILE A 169 -27.18 2.87 7.62
CA ILE A 169 -26.59 4.21 7.83
C ILE A 169 -27.17 4.88 9.08
N ALA A 170 -28.47 4.76 9.34
CA ALA A 170 -29.09 5.30 10.55
C ALA A 170 -28.56 4.62 11.83
N ASN A 171 -28.37 3.30 11.82
CA ASN A 171 -27.76 2.56 12.93
C ASN A 171 -26.30 2.98 13.15
N LEU A 172 -25.51 3.11 12.08
CA LEU A 172 -24.13 3.61 12.18
C LEU A 172 -24.10 5.01 12.81
N LYS A 173 -25.01 5.90 12.40
CA LYS A 173 -25.14 7.24 12.98
C LYS A 173 -25.44 7.18 14.48
N ALA A 174 -26.32 6.27 14.90
CA ALA A 174 -26.70 6.10 16.31
C ALA A 174 -25.53 5.67 17.19
N ILE A 175 -24.57 4.90 16.67
CA ILE A 175 -23.37 4.45 17.40
C ILE A 175 -22.14 5.38 17.20
N SER A 176 -22.30 6.49 16.46
CA SER A 176 -21.20 7.40 16.10
C SER A 176 -21.25 8.73 16.87
N GLU A 177 -21.37 8.63 18.20
CA GLU A 177 -21.50 9.80 19.10
C GLU A 177 -20.22 10.66 19.16
N GLN A 178 -19.04 10.03 19.10
CA GLN A 178 -17.75 10.71 19.16
C GLN A 178 -17.47 11.51 17.88
N PRO A 179 -16.72 12.62 17.92
CA PRO A 179 -16.31 13.32 16.71
C PRO A 179 -15.07 12.67 16.07
N PHE A 180 -14.78 13.03 14.83
CA PHE A 180 -13.44 12.80 14.29
C PHE A 180 -12.41 13.59 15.09
N ASN A 181 -11.25 12.98 15.38
CA ASN A 181 -10.19 13.63 16.15
C ASN A 181 -9.27 14.43 15.24
N GLN A 182 -8.95 15.66 15.61
CA GLN A 182 -7.98 16.46 14.88
C GLN A 182 -6.58 16.01 15.25
N ILE A 183 -5.87 15.40 14.30
CA ILE A 183 -4.51 14.86 14.50
C ILE A 183 -3.41 15.83 14.08
N ALA A 184 -3.74 16.78 13.20
CA ALA A 184 -2.91 17.93 12.84
C ALA A 184 -3.83 19.08 12.41
N ASP A 185 -3.27 20.28 12.23
CA ASP A 185 -4.06 21.40 11.70
C ASP A 185 -4.67 21.01 10.34
N GLY A 186 -5.99 21.17 10.19
CA GLY A 186 -6.72 20.77 8.97
C GLY A 186 -6.84 19.26 8.69
N VAL A 187 -6.31 18.37 9.54
CA VAL A 187 -6.32 16.91 9.34
C VAL A 187 -7.02 16.18 10.48
N TYR A 188 -7.98 15.34 10.12
CA TYR A 188 -8.82 14.60 11.07
C TYR A 188 -8.69 13.10 10.87
N GLY A 189 -8.56 12.35 11.96
CA GLY A 189 -8.54 10.89 12.00
C GLY A 189 -9.74 10.32 12.73
N SER A 190 -10.17 9.15 12.29
CA SER A 190 -11.13 8.31 13.03
C SER A 190 -10.53 7.75 14.33
N VAL A 191 -11.38 7.37 15.28
CA VAL A 191 -10.98 6.96 16.65
C VAL A 191 -11.72 5.74 17.19
N TRP A 192 -12.66 5.17 16.42
CA TRP A 192 -13.59 4.17 16.96
C TRP A 192 -12.94 2.80 17.05
N GLN A 193 -12.10 2.44 16.07
CA GLN A 193 -11.40 1.16 16.00
C GLN A 193 -12.37 -0.03 16.13
N ASP A 194 -13.53 0.09 15.48
CA ASP A 194 -14.62 -0.89 15.54
C ASP A 194 -14.90 -1.55 14.18
N SER A 195 -13.97 -1.41 13.22
CA SER A 195 -14.09 -1.88 11.83
C SER A 195 -15.13 -1.18 10.96
N TYR A 196 -15.70 -0.07 11.45
CA TYR A 196 -16.60 0.84 10.71
C TYR A 196 -16.07 2.27 10.64
N ASP A 197 -14.82 2.53 11.02
CA ASP A 197 -14.15 3.83 10.86
C ASP A 197 -14.23 4.32 9.41
N THR A 198 -13.95 3.45 8.43
CA THR A 198 -14.11 3.78 7.00
C THR A 198 -15.56 4.02 6.61
N SER A 199 -16.52 3.38 7.28
CA SER A 199 -17.95 3.57 7.01
C SER A 199 -18.46 4.93 7.44
N ARG A 200 -17.81 5.60 8.39
CA ARG A 200 -18.26 6.90 8.91
C ARG A 200 -18.12 8.04 7.91
N ILE A 201 -17.44 7.82 6.79
CA ILE A 201 -17.50 8.76 5.65
C ILE A 201 -18.91 8.86 5.06
N LEU A 202 -19.76 7.84 5.22
CA LEU A 202 -21.16 7.87 4.78
C LEU A 202 -22.00 8.88 5.58
N LEU A 203 -21.54 9.27 6.76
CA LEU A 203 -22.15 10.32 7.57
C LEU A 203 -21.66 11.70 7.08
N THR A 204 -21.96 12.03 5.82
CA THR A 204 -21.43 13.23 5.14
C THR A 204 -21.78 14.54 5.88
N ASP A 205 -22.96 14.61 6.49
CA ASP A 205 -23.35 15.73 7.36
C ASP A 205 -22.40 15.87 8.57
N LYS A 206 -22.01 14.75 9.18
CA LYS A 206 -21.08 14.72 10.31
C LYS A 206 -19.69 15.16 9.88
N VAL A 207 -19.18 14.60 8.78
CA VAL A 207 -17.89 15.02 8.18
C VAL A 207 -17.87 16.52 7.91
N THR A 208 -18.92 17.04 7.26
CA THR A 208 -19.02 18.47 6.91
C THR A 208 -19.16 19.36 8.14
N ALA A 209 -19.88 18.91 9.17
CA ALA A 209 -20.09 19.67 10.39
C ALA A 209 -18.84 19.72 11.28
N GLU A 210 -18.10 18.61 11.38
CA GLU A 210 -17.04 18.41 12.37
C GLU A 210 -15.64 18.70 11.80
N CYS A 211 -15.34 18.30 10.57
CA CYS A 211 -14.01 18.43 9.99
C CYS A 211 -13.84 19.80 9.34
N LYS A 212 -13.16 20.73 10.02
CA LYS A 212 -12.80 22.05 9.48
C LYS A 212 -11.55 21.92 8.61
N VAL A 213 -11.76 21.71 7.31
CA VAL A 213 -10.71 21.48 6.32
C VAL A 213 -10.64 22.60 5.29
N LYS A 214 -9.50 22.72 4.60
CA LYS A 214 -9.27 23.73 3.56
C LYS A 214 -9.68 23.20 2.17
N GLY A 215 -10.71 23.80 1.59
CA GLY A 215 -11.31 23.31 0.34
C GLY A 215 -12.33 22.21 0.60
N ALA A 216 -12.62 21.39 -0.42
CA ALA A 216 -13.54 20.27 -0.28
C ALA A 216 -12.91 19.11 0.53
N PRO A 217 -13.69 18.37 1.35
CA PRO A 217 -13.17 17.22 2.09
C PRO A 217 -12.65 16.11 1.17
N LEU A 218 -11.44 15.64 1.46
CA LEU A 218 -10.83 14.43 0.92
C LEU A 218 -10.80 13.35 2.01
N ALA A 219 -11.24 12.14 1.68
CA ALA A 219 -11.14 10.97 2.55
C ALA A 219 -10.08 9.99 2.04
N PHE A 220 -9.23 9.51 2.94
CA PHE A 220 -8.31 8.38 2.71
C PHE A 220 -8.72 7.22 3.61
N LEU A 221 -8.78 6.01 3.04
CA LEU A 221 -9.26 4.79 3.70
C LEU A 221 -8.20 3.68 3.64
N PRO A 222 -6.99 3.88 4.18
CA PRO A 222 -5.88 2.92 4.01
C PRO A 222 -6.09 1.58 4.73
N ASN A 223 -6.98 1.54 5.73
CA ASN A 223 -7.27 0.34 6.50
C ASN A 223 -8.70 0.40 7.06
N ARG A 224 -9.35 -0.74 7.31
CA ARG A 224 -10.76 -0.80 7.78
C ARG A 224 -11.02 -0.03 9.08
N ASP A 225 -10.02 0.03 9.96
CA ASP A 225 -10.11 0.72 11.25
C ASP A 225 -9.56 2.16 11.20
N HIS A 226 -9.22 2.66 10.00
CA HIS A 226 -8.60 3.98 9.84
C HIS A 226 -9.17 4.73 8.63
N ALA A 227 -9.93 5.78 8.92
CA ALA A 227 -10.31 6.83 7.98
C ALA A 227 -9.65 8.16 8.36
N PHE A 228 -9.20 8.90 7.35
CA PHE A 228 -8.67 10.26 7.49
C PHE A 228 -9.42 11.23 6.61
N ILE A 229 -9.70 12.43 7.13
CA ILE A 229 -10.32 13.54 6.40
C ILE A 229 -9.35 14.71 6.37
N VAL A 230 -9.09 15.24 5.18
CA VAL A 230 -8.22 16.40 4.94
C VAL A 230 -8.83 17.32 3.89
N GLY A 231 -8.33 18.55 3.76
CA GLY A 231 -8.78 19.48 2.73
C GLY A 231 -8.11 19.24 1.38
N ALA A 232 -8.87 19.32 0.28
CA ALA A 232 -8.33 19.22 -1.08
C ALA A 232 -7.28 20.30 -1.40
N ASP A 233 -7.30 21.44 -0.71
CA ASP A 233 -6.35 22.53 -0.90
C ASP A 233 -5.26 22.56 0.19
N ASP A 234 -5.21 21.54 1.06
CA ASP A 234 -4.23 21.38 2.13
C ASP A 234 -3.11 20.42 1.73
N ILE A 235 -2.14 20.96 0.99
CA ILE A 235 -1.00 20.20 0.46
C ILE A 235 -0.18 19.53 1.57
N ALA A 236 0.02 20.23 2.70
CA ALA A 236 0.79 19.68 3.81
C ALA A 236 0.01 18.55 4.49
N GLY A 237 -1.29 18.74 4.73
CA GLY A 237 -2.16 17.72 5.28
C GLY A 237 -2.28 16.48 4.38
N ILE A 238 -2.43 16.66 3.06
CA ILE A 238 -2.49 15.56 2.09
C ILE A 238 -1.22 14.71 2.18
N ARG A 239 -0.04 15.35 2.20
CA ARG A 239 1.25 14.64 2.31
C ARG A 239 1.39 13.87 3.61
N LEU A 240 0.99 14.47 4.74
CA LEU A 240 0.96 13.80 6.03
C LEU A 240 0.08 12.56 6.00
N VAL A 241 -1.14 12.67 5.47
CA VAL A 241 -2.07 11.53 5.39
C VAL A 241 -1.54 10.45 4.46
N MET A 242 -0.89 10.81 3.34
CA MET A 242 -0.29 9.85 2.43
C MET A 242 0.86 9.05 3.08
N GLU A 243 1.70 9.69 3.90
CA GLU A 243 2.74 9.01 4.68
C GLU A 243 2.11 8.02 5.66
N ILE A 244 1.09 8.44 6.41
CA ILE A 244 0.34 7.56 7.33
C ILE A 244 -0.31 6.39 6.58
N CYS A 245 -0.86 6.63 5.39
CA CYS A 245 -1.48 5.58 4.58
C CYS A 245 -0.49 4.46 4.23
N GLN A 246 0.76 4.80 3.92
CA GLN A 246 1.78 3.81 3.58
C GLN A 246 2.05 2.86 4.76
N GLU A 247 2.19 3.40 5.97
CA GLU A 247 2.40 2.60 7.17
C GLU A 247 1.20 1.68 7.45
N LEU A 248 -0.02 2.22 7.34
CA LEU A 248 -1.25 1.47 7.62
C LEU A 248 -1.57 0.41 6.56
N GLN A 249 -1.12 0.60 5.33
CA GLN A 249 -1.29 -0.40 4.26
C GLN A 249 -0.38 -1.63 4.43
N ALA A 250 0.64 -1.56 5.29
CA ALA A 250 1.43 -2.72 5.69
C ALA A 250 0.74 -3.59 6.77
N LEU A 251 -0.38 -3.12 7.33
CA LEU A 251 -1.16 -3.84 8.33
C LEU A 251 -2.17 -4.80 7.66
N PRO A 252 -2.63 -5.86 8.37
CA PRO A 252 -3.70 -6.73 7.90
C PRO A 252 -4.95 -5.93 7.57
N ARG A 253 -5.75 -6.46 6.63
CA ARG A 253 -6.98 -5.80 6.17
C ARG A 253 -6.77 -4.39 5.63
N ALA A 254 -5.59 -4.12 5.07
CA ALA A 254 -5.33 -2.94 4.27
C ALA A 254 -6.37 -2.76 3.17
N MET A 255 -6.65 -1.50 2.88
CA MET A 255 -7.55 -1.08 1.81
C MET A 255 -6.83 -0.18 0.81
N SER A 256 -7.42 0.03 -0.37
CA SER A 256 -6.84 0.97 -1.34
C SER A 256 -6.78 2.38 -0.73
N ALA A 257 -5.64 3.06 -0.82
CA ALA A 257 -5.49 4.44 -0.36
C ALA A 257 -5.84 5.46 -1.46
N ILE A 258 -6.77 5.10 -2.36
CA ILE A 258 -7.23 5.99 -3.42
C ILE A 258 -8.16 7.04 -2.79
N PRO A 259 -7.83 8.34 -2.82
CA PRO A 259 -8.60 9.34 -2.11
C PRO A 259 -9.97 9.57 -2.74
N LEU A 260 -10.95 9.86 -1.89
CA LEU A 260 -12.31 10.24 -2.26
C LEU A 260 -12.55 11.72 -1.98
N LEU A 261 -13.07 12.45 -2.96
CA LEU A 261 -13.47 13.85 -2.82
C LEU A 261 -14.97 13.94 -2.54
N LEU A 262 -15.36 14.65 -1.48
CA LEU A 262 -16.76 14.95 -1.21
C LEU A 262 -17.19 16.18 -2.02
N ARG A 263 -18.13 15.98 -2.94
CA ARG A 263 -18.73 17.05 -3.73
C ARG A 263 -20.23 16.86 -3.81
N ASP A 264 -20.98 17.93 -3.53
CA ASP A 264 -22.45 17.93 -3.58
C ASP A 264 -23.09 16.79 -2.76
N GLY A 265 -22.49 16.45 -1.62
CA GLY A 265 -22.96 15.37 -0.73
C GLY A 265 -22.58 13.94 -1.17
N HIS A 266 -21.82 13.79 -2.26
CA HIS A 266 -21.41 12.50 -2.80
C HIS A 266 -19.89 12.35 -2.85
N TRP A 267 -19.41 11.16 -2.53
CA TRP A 267 -18.00 10.80 -2.65
C TRP A 267 -17.69 10.35 -4.08
N GLN A 268 -16.74 11.01 -4.71
CA GLN A 268 -16.19 10.67 -6.02
C GLN A 268 -14.69 10.38 -5.90
N GLU A 269 -14.13 9.58 -6.81
CA GLU A 269 -12.68 9.39 -6.86
C GLU A 269 -11.96 10.74 -7.07
N PHE A 270 -10.93 11.02 -6.28
CA PHE A 270 -10.11 12.21 -6.46
C PHE A 270 -8.97 11.94 -7.45
N LYS A 271 -9.02 12.62 -8.60
CA LYS A 271 -7.93 12.66 -9.59
C LYS A 271 -7.32 14.06 -9.55
N ALA A 272 -6.10 14.15 -9.03
CA ALA A 272 -5.38 15.41 -8.98
C ALA A 272 -5.17 15.98 -10.39
N ALA A 273 -5.33 17.29 -10.55
CA ALA A 273 -4.96 17.98 -11.78
C ALA A 273 -3.43 18.01 -11.94
N GLY A 274 -2.93 18.10 -13.19
CA GLY A 274 -1.50 18.01 -13.49
C GLY A 274 -0.63 19.08 -12.81
N ASP A 275 -1.21 20.21 -12.44
CA ASP A 275 -0.58 21.32 -11.73
C ASP A 275 -0.68 21.20 -10.20
N HIS A 276 -1.33 20.16 -9.67
CA HIS A 276 -1.47 19.94 -8.23
C HIS A 276 -0.10 19.62 -7.61
N PRO A 277 0.31 20.25 -6.48
CA PRO A 277 1.63 20.03 -5.85
C PRO A 277 1.91 18.60 -5.37
N CYS A 278 0.87 17.77 -5.22
CA CYS A 278 0.99 16.33 -4.93
C CYS A 278 0.59 15.44 -6.12
N PHE A 279 0.53 15.97 -7.35
CA PHE A 279 0.05 15.22 -8.51
C PHE A 279 0.78 13.89 -8.68
N HIS A 280 2.12 13.92 -8.69
CA HIS A 280 2.92 12.71 -8.88
C HIS A 280 2.63 11.67 -7.80
N ASP A 281 2.71 12.05 -6.52
CA ASP A 281 2.54 11.11 -5.41
C ASP A 281 1.13 10.52 -5.40
N LEU A 282 0.10 11.34 -5.58
CA LEU A 282 -1.30 10.88 -5.60
C LEU A 282 -1.57 9.96 -6.79
N ARG A 283 -0.99 10.30 -7.95
CA ARG A 283 -1.09 9.48 -9.16
C ARG A 283 -0.35 8.16 -9.00
N LEU A 284 0.84 8.16 -8.42
CA LEU A 284 1.61 6.95 -8.13
C LEU A 284 0.84 6.05 -7.16
N ALA A 285 0.38 6.58 -6.03
CA ALA A 285 -0.41 5.83 -5.05
C ALA A 285 -1.66 5.20 -5.69
N ARG A 286 -2.36 5.96 -6.54
CA ARG A 286 -3.50 5.47 -7.32
C ARG A 286 -3.13 4.33 -8.26
N LEU A 287 -2.09 4.50 -9.08
CA LEU A 287 -1.67 3.49 -10.05
C LEU A 287 -1.12 2.23 -9.36
N SER A 288 -0.43 2.37 -8.23
CA SER A 288 0.02 1.25 -7.39
C SER A 288 -1.15 0.47 -6.81
N ALA A 289 -2.18 1.16 -6.30
CA ALA A 289 -3.40 0.51 -5.82
C ALA A 289 -4.13 -0.24 -6.95
N LEU A 290 -4.25 0.36 -8.14
CA LEU A 290 -4.81 -0.32 -9.31
C LEU A 290 -3.99 -1.53 -9.74
N ASN A 291 -2.66 -1.41 -9.76
CA ASN A 291 -1.76 -2.50 -10.08
C ASN A 291 -2.00 -3.69 -9.15
N PHE A 292 -2.07 -3.45 -7.83
CA PHE A 292 -2.40 -4.47 -6.84
C PHE A 292 -3.77 -5.12 -7.10
N ILE A 293 -4.82 -4.30 -7.29
CA ILE A 293 -6.18 -4.79 -7.55
C ILE A 293 -6.23 -5.68 -8.81
N TYR A 294 -5.55 -5.28 -9.89
CA TYR A 294 -5.49 -6.06 -11.12
C TYR A 294 -4.68 -7.34 -10.98
N GLN A 295 -3.58 -7.32 -10.22
CA GLN A 295 -2.76 -8.51 -9.95
C GLN A 295 -3.55 -9.56 -9.17
N GLU A 296 -4.20 -9.16 -8.07
CA GLU A 296 -5.06 -10.05 -7.27
C GLU A 296 -6.21 -10.59 -8.12
N SER A 297 -6.87 -9.74 -8.91
CA SER A 297 -7.93 -10.16 -9.83
C SER A 297 -7.43 -11.16 -10.88
N ALA A 298 -6.21 -11.00 -11.40
CA ALA A 298 -5.64 -11.92 -12.38
C ALA A 298 -5.43 -13.32 -11.78
N ALA A 299 -4.88 -13.38 -10.56
CA ALA A 299 -4.69 -14.64 -9.84
C ALA A 299 -6.01 -15.39 -9.67
N SER A 300 -7.06 -14.72 -9.20
CA SER A 300 -8.40 -15.32 -9.00
C SER A 300 -9.05 -15.78 -10.30
N LEU A 301 -8.90 -15.03 -11.40
CA LEU A 301 -9.43 -15.43 -12.71
C LEU A 301 -8.72 -16.66 -13.26
N ILE A 302 -7.38 -16.74 -13.12
CA ILE A 302 -6.59 -17.90 -13.54
C ILE A 302 -6.95 -19.13 -12.70
N ALA A 303 -7.09 -18.98 -11.38
CA ALA A 303 -7.52 -20.05 -10.50
C ALA A 303 -8.92 -20.58 -10.87
N ARG A 304 -9.86 -19.70 -11.23
CA ARG A 304 -11.24 -20.07 -11.57
C ARG A 304 -11.38 -20.71 -12.95
N PHE A 305 -10.72 -20.17 -13.97
CA PHE A 305 -10.94 -20.54 -15.37
C PHE A 305 -9.79 -21.34 -16.00
N GLY A 306 -8.67 -21.51 -15.29
CA GLY A 306 -7.52 -22.31 -15.69
C GLY A 306 -6.46 -21.56 -16.50
N PRO A 307 -5.28 -22.18 -16.70
CA PRO A 307 -4.10 -21.53 -17.29
C PRO A 307 -4.17 -21.31 -18.80
N ASN A 308 -5.12 -21.94 -19.49
CA ASN A 308 -5.34 -21.72 -20.93
C ASN A 308 -5.93 -20.32 -21.22
N PHE A 309 -6.20 -19.55 -20.18
CA PHE A 309 -6.78 -18.24 -20.24
C PHE A 309 -5.72 -17.17 -19.94
N PHE A 310 -5.22 -16.48 -20.97
CA PHE A 310 -4.22 -15.44 -20.77
C PHE A 310 -4.85 -14.16 -20.22
N VAL A 311 -4.52 -13.83 -18.98
CA VAL A 311 -4.91 -12.58 -18.31
C VAL A 311 -3.73 -11.63 -18.39
N ALA A 312 -3.85 -10.54 -19.15
CA ALA A 312 -2.76 -9.58 -19.28
C ALA A 312 -2.58 -8.80 -17.97
N ALA A 313 -1.31 -8.48 -17.69
CA ALA A 313 -0.92 -7.68 -16.54
C ALA A 313 -1.26 -6.21 -16.76
N PHE A 314 -1.69 -5.55 -15.67
CA PHE A 314 -1.64 -4.10 -15.56
C PHE A 314 -0.22 -3.79 -15.13
N ASN A 315 0.48 -2.91 -15.85
CA ASN A 315 1.84 -2.53 -15.49
C ASN A 315 1.86 -1.04 -15.17
N LEU A 316 2.40 -0.71 -14.01
CA LEU A 316 2.79 0.65 -13.67
C LEU A 316 4.23 0.86 -14.15
N PHE A 317 4.43 1.87 -14.99
CA PHE A 317 5.75 2.36 -15.36
C PHE A 317 6.02 3.69 -14.70
N GLU A 318 7.24 3.83 -14.18
CA GLU A 318 7.82 5.11 -13.78
C GLU A 318 9.01 5.38 -14.69
N LYS A 319 9.03 6.53 -15.36
CA LYS A 319 10.07 6.85 -16.34
C LYS A 319 10.61 8.26 -16.10
N PRO A 320 11.95 8.43 -16.02
CA PRO A 320 12.54 9.75 -16.06
C PRO A 320 12.43 10.35 -17.48
N VAL A 321 11.92 11.58 -17.58
CA VAL A 321 11.82 12.37 -18.81
C VAL A 321 12.28 13.79 -18.48
N GLU A 322 13.40 14.21 -19.09
CA GLU A 322 13.95 15.57 -18.98
C GLU A 322 14.03 16.13 -17.54
N GLY A 323 14.42 15.28 -16.61
CA GLY A 323 14.56 15.65 -15.20
C GLY A 323 13.32 15.43 -14.34
N HIS A 324 12.19 14.96 -14.87
CA HIS A 324 10.99 14.64 -14.09
C HIS A 324 10.67 13.15 -14.15
N VAL A 325 9.91 12.62 -13.19
CA VAL A 325 9.37 11.26 -13.30
C VAL A 325 7.91 11.29 -13.68
N ILE A 326 7.61 10.66 -14.80
CA ILE A 326 6.24 10.36 -15.21
C ILE A 326 5.87 8.96 -14.74
N CYS A 327 4.64 8.80 -14.26
CA CYS A 327 4.07 7.50 -13.97
C CYS A 327 2.84 7.27 -14.85
N PHE A 328 2.75 6.10 -15.47
CA PHE A 328 1.63 5.73 -16.35
C PHE A 328 1.36 4.24 -16.30
N SER A 329 0.15 3.86 -16.70
CA SER A 329 -0.27 2.46 -16.80
C SER A 329 -0.20 1.95 -18.22
N ASN A 330 0.26 0.70 -18.39
CA ASN A 330 0.37 0.04 -19.68
C ASN A 330 -0.03 -1.44 -19.59
N SER A 331 -0.67 -1.94 -20.65
CA SER A 331 -0.91 -3.37 -20.86
C SER A 331 -0.29 -3.80 -22.17
N VAL A 332 -0.07 -5.11 -22.34
CA VAL A 332 0.49 -5.67 -23.58
C VAL A 332 -0.57 -6.49 -24.29
N TRP A 333 -0.79 -6.17 -25.56
CA TRP A 333 -1.59 -6.96 -26.47
C TRP A 333 -0.68 -7.67 -27.47
N SER A 334 -0.55 -8.98 -27.31
CA SER A 334 0.23 -9.86 -28.20
C SER A 334 -0.57 -11.03 -28.76
N GLN A 335 -1.69 -11.36 -28.12
CA GLN A 335 -2.52 -12.52 -28.43
C GLN A 335 -3.93 -12.33 -27.87
N GLN A 336 -4.77 -13.36 -28.02
CA GLN A 336 -6.05 -13.44 -27.32
C GLN A 336 -5.85 -13.30 -25.80
N SER A 337 -6.57 -12.35 -25.18
CA SER A 337 -6.33 -12.02 -23.77
C SER A 337 -7.51 -11.30 -23.10
N LEU A 338 -7.52 -11.27 -21.76
CA LEU A 338 -8.20 -10.21 -21.01
C LEU A 338 -7.21 -9.09 -20.70
N LEU A 339 -7.38 -7.97 -21.40
CA LEU A 339 -6.64 -6.74 -21.12
C LEU A 339 -7.25 -6.00 -19.93
N PRO A 340 -6.44 -5.58 -18.95
CA PRO A 340 -6.88 -4.63 -17.93
C PRO A 340 -7.00 -3.23 -18.55
N LYS A 341 -7.95 -2.40 -18.10
CA LYS A 341 -8.04 -1.01 -18.55
C LYS A 341 -6.80 -0.23 -18.08
N THR A 342 -5.98 0.20 -19.03
CA THR A 342 -4.76 1.00 -18.84
C THR A 342 -4.83 2.29 -19.66
N GLU A 343 -3.89 3.21 -19.44
CA GLU A 343 -3.77 4.43 -20.26
C GLU A 343 -3.15 4.14 -21.62
N TRP A 344 -2.19 3.22 -21.66
CA TRP A 344 -1.48 2.80 -22.88
C TRP A 344 -1.64 1.31 -23.14
N ILE A 345 -1.64 0.94 -24.41
CA ILE A 345 -1.55 -0.46 -24.87
C ILE A 345 -0.31 -0.58 -25.75
N SER A 346 0.59 -1.46 -25.34
CA SER A 346 1.76 -1.89 -26.11
C SER A 346 1.41 -3.07 -27.02
N PHE A 347 1.84 -3.01 -28.28
CA PHE A 347 1.62 -4.06 -29.26
C PHE A 347 2.91 -4.83 -29.51
N VAL A 348 2.87 -6.12 -29.25
CA VAL A 348 4.02 -7.02 -29.39
C VAL A 348 3.62 -8.18 -30.29
N GLU A 349 4.25 -8.28 -31.45
CA GLU A 349 4.11 -9.42 -32.33
C GLU A 349 4.99 -10.57 -31.81
N VAL A 350 4.45 -11.78 -31.76
CA VAL A 350 5.20 -12.98 -31.34
C VAL A 350 5.20 -13.97 -32.50
N ASP A 351 6.39 -14.38 -32.95
CA ASP A 351 6.53 -15.41 -33.97
C ASP A 351 6.15 -16.77 -33.37
N ALA A 352 5.16 -17.44 -33.97
CA ALA A 352 4.63 -18.70 -33.44
C ALA A 352 5.60 -19.89 -33.55
N GLN A 353 6.65 -19.79 -34.39
CA GLN A 353 7.63 -20.86 -34.61
C GLN A 353 8.89 -20.65 -33.78
N THR A 354 9.39 -19.41 -33.71
CA THR A 354 10.63 -19.10 -32.99
C THR A 354 10.39 -18.63 -31.56
N LEU A 355 9.15 -18.23 -31.22
CA LEU A 355 8.77 -17.55 -29.98
C LEU A 355 9.50 -16.22 -29.76
N GLU A 356 10.13 -15.67 -30.81
CA GLU A 356 10.73 -14.34 -30.76
C GLU A 356 9.64 -13.29 -30.73
N SER A 357 9.86 -12.25 -29.91
CA SER A 357 8.93 -11.12 -29.78
C SER A 357 9.49 -9.87 -30.45
N LYS A 358 8.62 -9.14 -31.14
CA LYS A 358 8.91 -7.89 -31.82
C LYS A 358 7.96 -6.80 -31.32
N TYR A 359 8.53 -5.82 -30.63
CA TYR A 359 7.80 -4.64 -30.19
C TYR A 359 7.45 -3.74 -31.39
N LEU A 360 6.16 -3.51 -31.61
CA LEU A 360 5.67 -2.70 -32.75
C LEU A 360 5.44 -1.23 -32.37
N GLY A 361 5.26 -0.93 -31.09
CA GLY A 361 4.92 0.40 -30.59
C GLY A 361 3.76 0.35 -29.59
N MET A 362 3.33 1.52 -29.15
CA MET A 362 2.19 1.68 -28.25
C MET A 362 1.25 2.80 -28.72
N THR A 363 0.02 2.78 -28.24
CA THR A 363 -0.91 3.91 -28.41
C THR A 363 -1.84 4.00 -27.19
N SER A 364 -2.56 5.12 -27.03
CA SER A 364 -3.47 5.27 -25.90
C SER A 364 -4.66 4.32 -26.03
N TRP A 365 -5.23 3.94 -24.90
CA TRP A 365 -6.44 3.12 -24.88
C TRP A 365 -7.57 3.76 -25.67
N GLU A 366 -7.78 5.07 -25.49
CA GLU A 366 -8.82 5.84 -26.17
C GLU A 366 -8.65 5.81 -27.69
N ASN A 367 -7.40 5.82 -28.19
CA ASN A 367 -7.14 5.72 -29.61
C ASN A 367 -7.52 4.35 -30.19
N VAL A 368 -7.29 3.27 -29.42
CA VAL A 368 -7.73 1.92 -29.82
C VAL A 368 -9.25 1.83 -29.86
N GLU A 369 -9.95 2.34 -28.84
CA GLU A 369 -11.43 2.36 -28.80
C GLU A 369 -12.02 3.19 -29.96
N ALA A 370 -11.42 4.32 -30.29
CA ALA A 370 -11.87 5.20 -31.36
C ALA A 370 -11.59 4.64 -32.77
N THR A 371 -10.41 4.05 -32.97
CA THR A 371 -9.95 3.60 -34.29
C THR A 371 -10.44 2.20 -34.64
N LEU A 372 -10.53 1.31 -33.64
CA LEU A 372 -10.89 -0.09 -33.80
C LEU A 372 -12.09 -0.47 -32.92
N PRO A 373 -13.27 0.14 -33.15
CA PRO A 373 -14.44 -0.08 -32.30
C PRO A 373 -14.85 -1.56 -32.28
N GLY A 374 -15.18 -2.07 -31.09
CA GLY A 374 -15.62 -3.45 -30.88
C GLY A 374 -14.49 -4.47 -30.72
N LYS A 375 -13.22 -4.08 -30.90
CA LYS A 375 -12.09 -4.99 -30.61
C LYS A 375 -11.86 -5.22 -29.12
N LEU A 376 -12.10 -4.19 -28.30
CA LEU A 376 -12.02 -4.26 -26.85
C LEU A 376 -13.42 -4.59 -26.30
N VAL A 377 -13.70 -5.88 -26.05
CA VAL A 377 -15.03 -6.33 -25.60
C VAL A 377 -15.07 -6.39 -24.08
N PRO A 378 -15.83 -5.54 -23.37
CA PRO A 378 -15.88 -5.57 -21.91
C PRO A 378 -16.42 -6.92 -21.40
N LYS A 379 -15.71 -7.54 -20.44
CA LYS A 379 -16.10 -8.81 -19.80
C LYS A 379 -16.24 -8.72 -18.28
N LEU A 380 -15.53 -7.80 -17.63
CA LEU A 380 -15.66 -7.57 -16.20
C LEU A 380 -15.90 -6.11 -15.92
N SER A 381 -16.77 -5.83 -14.95
CA SER A 381 -17.09 -4.47 -14.50
C SER A 381 -16.11 -3.97 -13.43
N TYR A 382 -15.49 -4.85 -12.64
CA TYR A 382 -14.47 -4.47 -11.66
C TYR A 382 -13.46 -5.61 -11.31
N PRO A 383 -12.14 -5.31 -11.29
CA PRO A 383 -11.57 -4.19 -12.05
C PRO A 383 -11.89 -4.38 -13.56
N PRO A 384 -12.08 -3.31 -14.34
CA PRO A 384 -12.53 -3.45 -15.72
C PRO A 384 -11.56 -4.27 -16.58
N ARG A 385 -12.07 -5.32 -17.23
CA ARG A 385 -11.28 -6.12 -18.17
C ARG A 385 -12.00 -6.27 -19.50
N PHE A 386 -11.21 -6.22 -20.56
CA PHE A 386 -11.65 -6.24 -21.95
C PHE A 386 -11.04 -7.45 -22.65
N PHE A 387 -11.90 -8.29 -23.21
CA PHE A 387 -11.50 -9.42 -24.02
C PHE A 387 -11.13 -8.95 -25.42
N VAL A 388 -9.97 -9.41 -25.88
CA VAL A 388 -9.52 -9.31 -27.27
C VAL A 388 -9.38 -10.72 -27.84
N GLU A 389 -9.97 -10.94 -29.00
CA GLU A 389 -10.10 -12.29 -29.58
C GLU A 389 -8.81 -12.80 -30.24
N SER A 390 -8.01 -11.89 -30.82
CA SER A 390 -6.76 -12.24 -31.50
C SER A 390 -5.79 -11.07 -31.45
N PHE A 391 -4.55 -11.29 -31.88
CA PHE A 391 -3.68 -10.18 -32.25
C PHE A 391 -4.23 -9.45 -33.50
N LEU A 392 -3.88 -8.18 -33.65
CA LEU A 392 -4.36 -7.33 -34.75
C LEU A 392 -3.66 -7.67 -36.07
N SER A 393 -4.38 -7.46 -37.17
CA SER A 393 -3.81 -7.55 -38.52
C SER A 393 -2.92 -6.34 -38.83
N GLU A 394 -2.02 -6.50 -39.81
CA GLU A 394 -1.11 -5.42 -40.22
C GLU A 394 -1.83 -4.10 -40.59
N PRO A 395 -2.94 -4.10 -41.35
CA PRO A 395 -3.67 -2.85 -41.64
C PRO A 395 -4.26 -2.20 -40.39
N GLU A 396 -4.71 -3.00 -39.41
CA GLU A 396 -5.24 -2.49 -38.13
C GLU A 396 -4.11 -1.86 -37.31
N ILE A 397 -2.95 -2.51 -37.22
CA ILE A 397 -1.75 -1.94 -36.56
C ILE A 397 -1.34 -0.61 -37.21
N GLN A 398 -1.30 -0.54 -38.55
CA GLN A 398 -0.96 0.69 -39.25
C GLN A 398 -1.95 1.83 -38.97
N SER A 399 -3.25 1.52 -38.83
CA SER A 399 -4.30 2.52 -38.55
C SER A 399 -4.18 3.16 -37.17
N LEU A 400 -3.52 2.49 -36.21
CA LEU A 400 -3.35 2.99 -34.85
C LEU A 400 -2.26 4.06 -34.71
N HIS A 401 -1.43 4.26 -35.75
CA HIS A 401 -0.33 5.22 -35.74
C HIS A 401 0.54 5.09 -34.47
N LEU A 402 1.03 3.88 -34.21
CA LEU A 402 1.78 3.56 -33.00
C LEU A 402 2.98 4.49 -32.82
N VAL A 403 3.18 4.94 -31.58
CA VAL A 403 4.39 5.67 -31.17
C VAL A 403 5.41 4.69 -30.60
N PRO A 404 6.72 4.98 -30.68
CA PRO A 404 7.71 4.13 -30.03
C PRO A 404 7.56 4.21 -28.50
N GLY A 405 8.03 3.19 -27.79
CA GLY A 405 7.76 3.05 -26.35
C GLY A 405 8.45 4.08 -25.44
N ASN A 406 9.29 4.94 -26.02
CA ASN A 406 9.87 6.08 -25.35
C ASN A 406 8.95 7.30 -25.48
N LEU A 407 7.90 7.39 -24.66
CA LEU A 407 7.08 8.62 -24.58
C LEU A 407 7.99 9.85 -24.40
N GLU A 408 7.88 10.80 -25.34
CA GLU A 408 8.52 12.13 -25.33
C GLU A 408 7.62 13.15 -24.61
N GLU A 409 8.20 14.28 -24.17
CA GLU A 409 7.56 15.34 -23.36
C GLU A 409 6.27 15.90 -23.99
N SER A 410 6.15 15.85 -25.32
CA SER A 410 5.08 16.47 -26.12
C SER A 410 3.67 15.91 -25.93
N VAL A 411 3.51 14.78 -25.23
CA VAL A 411 2.22 14.08 -25.06
C VAL A 411 1.60 14.33 -23.66
N ILE A 412 2.27 15.09 -22.79
CA ILE A 412 1.91 15.15 -21.36
C ILE A 412 1.69 16.62 -20.93
N PRO A 413 0.65 16.93 -20.13
CA PRO A 413 0.43 18.29 -19.63
C PRO A 413 1.68 18.83 -18.89
N PRO A 414 1.94 20.15 -18.96
CA PRO A 414 3.13 20.74 -18.37
C PRO A 414 3.16 20.50 -16.87
N PHE A 415 4.17 19.76 -16.41
CA PHE A 415 4.41 19.54 -14.99
C PHE A 415 5.04 20.78 -14.36
N PRO A 416 4.75 21.06 -13.08
CA PRO A 416 5.65 21.90 -12.32
C PRO A 416 7.02 21.22 -12.29
N GLN A 417 8.09 22.00 -12.50
CA GLN A 417 9.44 21.47 -12.54
C GLN A 417 10.17 21.82 -11.25
N GLU A 418 10.84 20.85 -10.64
CA GLU A 418 11.86 21.15 -9.62
C GLU A 418 13.13 21.60 -10.35
N THR A 419 13.42 22.90 -10.27
CA THR A 419 14.56 23.51 -10.97
C THR A 419 15.81 23.58 -10.10
N ARG A 420 15.71 23.24 -8.81
CA ARG A 420 16.85 23.32 -7.90
C ARG A 420 17.86 22.19 -8.17
N PRO A 421 19.17 22.47 -8.11
CA PRO A 421 20.19 21.44 -8.10
C PRO A 421 19.97 20.44 -6.96
N TYR A 422 20.19 19.15 -7.21
CA TYR A 422 19.99 18.10 -6.20
C TYR A 422 20.82 18.34 -4.91
N ILE A 423 21.99 18.95 -5.02
CA ILE A 423 22.86 19.33 -3.89
C ILE A 423 22.18 20.34 -2.96
N GLU A 424 21.46 21.33 -3.50
CA GLU A 424 20.75 22.31 -2.68
C GLU A 424 19.57 21.66 -1.93
N ILE A 425 18.88 20.73 -2.59
CA ILE A 425 17.78 19.97 -2.02
C ILE A 425 18.28 19.07 -0.88
N LEU A 426 19.37 18.33 -1.11
CA LEU A 426 19.98 17.48 -0.08
C LEU A 426 20.49 18.31 1.11
N GLN A 427 21.10 19.47 0.86
CA GLN A 427 21.53 20.38 1.91
C GLN A 427 20.35 20.90 2.72
N GLU A 428 19.22 21.25 2.10
CA GLU A 428 18.01 21.65 2.81
C GLU A 428 17.48 20.51 3.70
N GLY A 429 17.40 19.28 3.15
CA GLY A 429 16.97 18.10 3.90
C GLY A 429 17.84 17.84 5.12
N ARG A 430 19.16 17.98 4.95
CA ARG A 430 20.14 17.89 6.04
C ARG A 430 19.94 19.00 7.07
N GLU A 431 19.80 20.26 6.68
CA GLU A 431 19.66 21.35 7.65
C GLU A 431 18.39 21.23 8.50
N ARG A 432 17.27 20.73 7.94
CA ARG A 432 16.05 20.43 8.71
C ARG A 432 16.30 19.38 9.80
N TYR A 433 17.10 18.36 9.49
CA TYR A 433 17.53 17.37 10.48
C TYR A 433 18.46 17.98 11.52
N MET A 434 19.47 18.74 11.09
CA MET A 434 20.43 19.38 11.99
C MET A 434 19.75 20.37 12.95
N GLU A 435 18.73 21.12 12.50
CA GLU A 435 17.91 21.97 13.37
C GLU A 435 17.19 21.14 14.44
N SER A 436 16.56 20.03 14.05
CA SER A 436 15.88 19.13 14.98
C SER A 436 16.85 18.47 15.97
N ALA A 437 18.04 18.07 15.52
CA ALA A 437 19.09 17.52 16.36
C ALA A 437 19.62 18.55 17.38
N ARG A 438 19.89 19.79 16.94
CA ARG A 438 20.31 20.88 17.84
C ARG A 438 19.24 21.20 18.87
N ASN A 439 17.97 21.24 18.47
CA ASN A 439 16.85 21.46 19.39
C ASN A 439 16.77 20.36 20.45
N LEU A 440 16.93 19.09 20.05
CA LEU A 440 16.95 17.97 20.99
C LEU A 440 18.12 18.07 21.97
N ILE A 441 19.34 18.33 21.48
CA ILE A 441 20.52 18.49 22.34
C ILE A 441 20.32 19.63 23.33
N ASN A 442 19.88 20.80 22.86
CA ASN A 442 19.64 21.96 23.71
C ASN A 442 18.54 21.70 24.76
N GLN A 443 17.50 20.94 24.41
CA GLN A 443 16.43 20.59 25.34
C GLN A 443 16.94 19.74 26.52
N PHE A 444 17.96 18.91 26.30
CA PHE A 444 18.47 17.96 27.29
C PHE A 444 19.90 18.25 27.77
N ALA A 445 20.53 19.35 27.33
CA ALA A 445 21.91 19.70 27.64
C ALA A 445 22.23 19.79 29.15
N ASP A 446 21.23 20.19 29.96
CA ASP A 446 21.39 20.34 31.41
C ASP A 446 21.09 19.06 32.20
N ARG A 447 20.72 17.96 31.53
CA ARG A 447 20.40 16.69 32.22
C ARG A 447 21.69 15.97 32.61
N PRO A 448 21.88 15.62 33.89
CA PRO A 448 22.95 14.70 34.27
C PRO A 448 22.71 13.35 33.60
N ASN A 449 23.79 12.70 33.16
CA ASN A 449 23.78 11.37 32.50
C ASN A 449 23.11 11.33 31.11
N SER A 450 23.18 12.42 30.35
CA SER A 450 22.83 12.44 28.93
C SER A 450 24.07 12.38 28.03
N ALA A 451 23.95 11.78 26.86
CA ALA A 451 24.98 11.84 25.82
C ALA A 451 24.34 11.90 24.43
N ALA A 452 24.94 12.67 23.52
CA ALA A 452 24.57 12.71 22.11
C ALA A 452 25.42 11.72 21.31
N GLU A 453 24.88 11.22 20.21
CA GLU A 453 25.61 10.46 19.19
C GLU A 453 26.39 9.23 19.69
N ILE A 454 25.81 8.46 20.60
CA ILE A 454 26.47 7.26 21.15
C ILE A 454 26.40 6.11 20.15
N GLN A 455 27.57 5.55 19.79
CA GLN A 455 27.65 4.30 19.04
C GLN A 455 27.28 3.12 19.95
N GLY A 456 26.34 2.30 19.48
CA GLY A 456 25.95 1.05 20.11
C GLY A 456 26.15 -0.13 19.17
N ASN A 457 26.32 -1.31 19.77
CA ASN A 457 26.31 -2.59 19.08
C ASN A 457 25.42 -3.54 19.89
N ALA A 458 24.53 -4.27 19.22
CA ALA A 458 23.65 -5.23 19.86
C ALA A 458 23.49 -6.49 18.98
N PRO A 459 23.43 -7.71 19.54
CA PRO A 459 23.25 -8.93 18.76
C PRO A 459 22.03 -8.90 17.84
N GLU A 460 20.92 -8.34 18.32
CA GLU A 460 19.67 -8.16 17.58
C GLU A 460 19.81 -7.24 16.35
N TRP A 461 20.84 -6.40 16.29
CA TRP A 461 21.10 -5.49 15.18
C TRP A 461 21.93 -6.12 14.06
N ALA A 462 22.57 -7.27 14.31
CA ALA A 462 23.51 -7.88 13.37
C ALA A 462 22.88 -8.27 12.02
N GLU A 463 21.60 -8.62 12.03
CA GLU A 463 20.86 -8.98 10.81
C GLU A 463 20.24 -7.76 10.11
N THR A 464 20.07 -6.65 10.83
CA THR A 464 19.39 -5.45 10.33
C THR A 464 20.36 -4.40 9.80
N PHE A 465 21.45 -4.14 10.54
CA PHE A 465 22.39 -3.07 10.25
C PHE A 465 23.75 -3.61 9.83
N PHE A 466 24.38 -2.91 8.89
CA PHE A 466 25.74 -3.19 8.47
C PHE A 466 26.68 -3.16 9.70
N PHE A 467 27.47 -4.22 9.87
CA PHE A 467 28.31 -4.45 11.07
C PHE A 467 27.58 -4.54 12.41
N GLY A 468 26.25 -4.69 12.43
CA GLY A 468 25.44 -4.71 13.66
C GLY A 468 25.58 -3.42 14.50
N THR A 469 25.98 -2.32 13.86
CA THR A 469 26.29 -1.05 14.50
C THR A 469 25.22 -0.02 14.20
N ARG A 470 24.85 0.76 15.21
CA ARG A 470 24.04 1.97 15.04
C ARG A 470 24.50 3.06 15.99
N ARG A 471 24.40 4.31 15.56
CA ARG A 471 24.56 5.49 16.41
C ARG A 471 23.19 6.00 16.84
N LEU A 472 23.06 6.26 18.13
CA LEU A 472 21.84 6.77 18.75
C LEU A 472 21.95 8.31 18.82
N PRO A 473 20.96 9.06 18.30
CA PRO A 473 21.05 10.52 18.25
C PRO A 473 21.27 11.14 19.63
N PHE A 474 20.54 10.63 20.62
CA PHE A 474 20.65 11.09 22.00
C PHE A 474 20.20 9.99 22.95
N VAL A 475 20.88 9.85 24.09
CA VAL A 475 20.54 8.89 25.14
C VAL A 475 20.44 9.59 26.49
N LEU A 476 19.48 9.16 27.29
CA LEU A 476 19.28 9.56 28.69
C LEU A 476 19.46 8.32 29.57
N SER A 477 20.41 8.35 30.49
CA SER A 477 20.58 7.28 31.48
C SER A 477 19.95 7.67 32.81
N GLY A 478 19.07 6.81 33.32
CA GLY A 478 18.42 6.98 34.63
C GLY A 478 18.35 5.66 35.39
N ASP A 479 17.73 5.70 36.58
CA ASP A 479 17.62 4.53 37.47
C ASP A 479 16.87 3.34 36.83
N SER A 480 16.05 3.61 35.81
CA SER A 480 15.30 2.63 35.02
C SER A 480 16.02 2.14 33.76
N GLY A 481 17.27 2.56 33.52
CA GLY A 481 18.07 2.18 32.35
C GLY A 481 18.35 3.33 31.37
N VAL A 482 18.85 2.97 30.18
CA VAL A 482 19.18 3.91 29.10
C VAL A 482 18.00 4.04 28.15
N GLN A 483 17.52 5.26 27.94
CA GLN A 483 16.48 5.58 26.96
C GLN A 483 17.10 6.30 25.77
N ALA A 484 16.90 5.76 24.56
CA ALA A 484 17.28 6.43 23.32
C ALA A 484 16.16 7.35 22.83
N MET A 485 16.51 8.58 22.46
CA MET A 485 15.60 9.55 21.87
C MET A 485 15.73 9.51 20.35
N GLN A 486 14.59 9.52 19.66
CA GLN A 486 14.50 9.55 18.20
C GLN A 486 14.29 11.00 17.74
N ILE A 487 14.88 11.34 16.59
CA ILE A 487 14.65 12.63 15.93
C ILE A 487 13.63 12.40 14.81
N ALA A 488 12.43 12.95 14.99
CA ALA A 488 11.40 12.91 13.97
C ALA A 488 11.49 14.18 13.11
N VAL A 489 11.80 14.00 11.82
CA VAL A 489 11.81 15.08 10.83
C VAL A 489 10.83 14.70 9.73
N PRO A 490 9.86 15.57 9.39
CA PRO A 490 8.99 15.31 8.25
C PRO A 490 9.79 15.34 6.95
N ASN A 491 9.36 14.58 5.95
CA ASN A 491 10.01 14.54 4.65
C ASN A 491 10.11 15.95 4.04
N LEU A 492 11.32 16.33 3.60
CA LEU A 492 11.49 17.47 2.71
C LEU A 492 10.71 17.17 1.44
N THR A 493 9.70 17.99 1.16
CA THR A 493 8.91 17.74 -0.02
C THR A 493 9.47 18.41 -1.25
N ILE A 494 9.67 17.58 -2.27
CA ILE A 494 10.11 17.94 -3.61
C ILE A 494 9.25 17.19 -4.62
N LEU A 495 9.24 17.65 -5.86
CA LEU A 495 8.72 16.83 -6.95
C LEU A 495 9.74 15.73 -7.25
N PRO A 496 9.30 14.50 -7.60
CA PRO A 496 10.20 13.47 -8.06
C PRO A 496 10.95 13.88 -9.32
N THR A 497 12.26 14.02 -9.17
CA THR A 497 13.13 14.66 -10.17
C THR A 497 14.40 13.85 -10.35
N ALA A 498 14.74 13.62 -11.62
CA ALA A 498 15.91 12.87 -12.04
C ALA A 498 17.07 13.81 -12.36
N TYR A 499 18.25 13.47 -11.86
CA TYR A 499 19.48 14.24 -12.03
C TYR A 499 20.57 13.34 -12.60
N MET A 500 21.40 13.87 -13.49
CA MET A 500 22.66 13.23 -13.83
C MET A 500 23.73 13.70 -12.85
N THR A 501 24.32 12.77 -12.10
CA THR A 501 25.35 13.08 -11.09
C THR A 501 26.74 13.15 -11.73
N PRO A 502 27.73 13.80 -11.08
CA PRO A 502 29.13 13.80 -11.53
C PRO A 502 29.73 12.40 -11.67
N SER A 503 29.23 11.42 -10.91
CA SER A 503 29.65 10.01 -10.97
C SER A 503 28.96 9.21 -12.08
N ALA A 504 28.29 9.87 -13.03
CA ALA A 504 27.53 9.26 -14.13
C ALA A 504 26.38 8.33 -13.66
N ILE A 505 25.90 8.51 -12.43
CA ILE A 505 24.67 7.89 -11.94
C ILE A 505 23.49 8.78 -12.31
N THR A 506 22.42 8.16 -12.83
CA THR A 506 21.09 8.77 -12.90
C THR A 506 20.44 8.67 -11.52
N LEU A 507 20.34 9.80 -10.82
CA LEU A 507 19.77 9.91 -9.48
C LEU A 507 18.34 10.40 -9.55
N LEU A 508 17.38 9.57 -9.16
CA LEU A 508 16.00 9.97 -8.91
C LEU A 508 15.83 10.36 -7.44
N LEU A 509 15.63 11.65 -7.15
CA LEU A 509 15.22 12.12 -5.83
C LEU A 509 13.70 12.21 -5.74
N ARG A 510 13.14 11.60 -4.69
CA ARG A 510 11.73 11.74 -4.26
C ARG A 510 11.68 12.39 -2.88
N PRO A 511 10.50 12.78 -2.35
CA PRO A 511 10.42 13.27 -0.98
C PRO A 511 11.12 12.34 0.02
N PHE A 512 11.97 12.93 0.86
CA PHE A 512 12.82 12.21 1.78
C PHE A 512 13.05 12.99 3.08
N ALA A 513 13.31 12.29 4.18
CA ALA A 513 13.96 12.83 5.37
C ALA A 513 15.41 12.36 5.42
N TRP A 514 16.33 13.24 5.83
CA TRP A 514 17.78 12.97 5.83
C TRP A 514 18.18 11.73 6.66
N ASN A 515 17.44 11.47 7.74
CA ASN A 515 17.63 10.31 8.60
C ASN A 515 16.78 9.09 8.20
N LYS A 516 16.08 9.16 7.06
CA LYS A 516 15.23 8.07 6.56
C LYS A 516 15.41 7.85 5.06
N MET A 517 16.64 7.71 4.57
CA MET A 517 16.89 7.63 3.12
C MET A 517 17.03 6.18 2.69
N THR A 518 16.08 5.68 1.90
CA THR A 518 16.21 4.38 1.24
C THR A 518 16.72 4.56 -0.18
N PHE A 519 17.74 3.78 -0.51
CA PHE A 519 18.36 3.69 -1.81
C PHE A 519 17.84 2.44 -2.53
N LEU A 520 17.31 2.63 -3.72
CA LEU A 520 16.99 1.56 -4.65
C LEU A 520 17.91 1.69 -5.86
N CYS A 521 18.78 0.71 -6.05
CA CYS A 521 19.81 0.70 -7.07
C CYS A 521 19.52 -0.40 -8.09
N ASN A 522 20.02 -0.25 -9.32
CA ASN A 522 20.21 -1.42 -10.19
C ASN A 522 21.06 -2.46 -9.45
N ARG A 523 20.80 -3.76 -9.68
CA ARG A 523 21.47 -4.84 -8.96
C ARG A 523 23.00 -4.67 -8.96
N PHE A 524 23.58 -4.72 -7.76
CA PHE A 524 25.02 -4.76 -7.53
C PHE A 524 25.32 -5.75 -6.39
N ASP A 525 26.58 -6.16 -6.29
CA ASP A 525 27.03 -7.08 -5.24
C ASP A 525 26.91 -6.43 -3.86
N ARG A 526 25.99 -6.93 -3.00
CA ARG A 526 25.82 -6.46 -1.61
C ARG A 526 27.11 -6.53 -0.78
N ASP A 527 28.05 -7.39 -1.18
CA ASP A 527 29.33 -7.57 -0.52
C ASP A 527 30.44 -6.68 -1.08
N SER A 528 30.11 -5.72 -1.95
CA SER A 528 31.02 -4.72 -2.52
C SER A 528 31.99 -4.13 -1.48
N GLU A 529 33.30 -4.24 -1.77
CA GLU A 529 34.35 -3.65 -0.95
C GLU A 529 34.21 -2.12 -0.88
N HIS A 530 33.80 -1.46 -1.96
CA HIS A 530 33.62 -0.01 -1.98
C HIS A 530 32.50 0.46 -1.03
N LEU A 531 31.40 -0.29 -0.96
CA LEU A 531 30.32 0.02 -0.03
C LEU A 531 30.76 -0.26 1.42
N LYS A 532 31.49 -1.36 1.66
CA LYS A 532 32.04 -1.71 2.97
C LYS A 532 33.03 -0.66 3.48
N GLU A 533 33.91 -0.16 2.61
CA GLU A 533 34.86 0.90 2.92
C GLU A 533 34.15 2.21 3.26
N TRP A 534 33.15 2.59 2.46
CA TRP A 534 32.32 3.77 2.73
C TRP A 534 31.61 3.65 4.09
N CYS A 535 30.99 2.50 4.38
CA CYS A 535 30.31 2.26 5.65
C CYS A 535 31.30 2.30 6.82
N THR A 536 32.47 1.68 6.68
CA THR A 536 33.51 1.66 7.73
C THR A 536 33.94 3.07 8.11
N PHE A 537 34.13 3.94 7.11
CA PHE A 537 34.52 5.32 7.33
C PHE A 537 33.38 6.14 7.95
N TRP A 538 32.20 6.17 7.30
CA TRP A 538 31.14 7.11 7.68
C TRP A 538 30.33 6.70 8.90
N LEU A 539 30.20 5.39 9.20
CA LEU A 539 29.69 4.94 10.51
C LEU A 539 30.68 5.25 11.64
N ASN A 540 31.91 5.65 11.29
CA ASN A 540 32.98 5.97 12.22
C ASN A 540 33.18 4.80 13.20
N LEU A 541 33.38 3.58 12.71
CA LEU A 541 33.40 2.37 13.55
C LEU A 541 34.50 2.39 14.62
N ALA A 542 35.58 3.13 14.36
CA ALA A 542 36.67 3.34 15.29
C ALA A 542 36.40 4.45 16.32
N ASP A 543 35.24 5.10 16.24
CA ASP A 543 34.76 6.20 17.07
C ASP A 543 35.81 7.33 17.26
N ASN A 544 36.45 7.73 16.15
CA ASN A 544 37.63 8.60 16.15
C ASN A 544 37.42 9.95 15.46
N PHE A 545 36.26 10.21 14.88
CA PHE A 545 35.92 11.54 14.36
C PHE A 545 35.93 12.58 15.50
N PRO A 546 36.62 13.71 15.33
CA PRO A 546 36.57 14.79 16.31
C PRO A 546 35.17 15.43 16.27
N PRO A 547 34.58 15.78 17.42
CA PRO A 547 33.32 16.52 17.44
C PRO A 547 33.49 17.89 16.76
N GLY A 548 32.51 18.27 15.95
CA GLY A 548 32.42 19.55 15.29
C GLY A 548 32.08 20.70 16.26
N PRO A 549 32.01 21.94 15.75
CA PRO A 549 31.69 23.13 16.56
C PRO A 549 30.34 23.08 17.28
N ASP A 550 29.40 22.29 16.78
CA ASP A 550 28.08 22.04 17.35
C ASP A 550 28.03 20.83 18.30
N GLY A 551 29.18 20.19 18.55
CA GLY A 551 29.30 19.03 19.43
C GLY A 551 28.91 17.70 18.79
N LEU A 552 28.55 17.69 17.51
CA LEU A 552 28.19 16.50 16.74
C LEU A 552 29.42 15.95 15.99
N MET A 553 29.52 14.64 15.82
CA MET A 553 30.65 13.94 15.20
C MET A 553 30.67 14.04 13.67
N GLY A 554 29.53 14.34 13.04
CA GLY A 554 29.42 14.33 11.58
C GLY A 554 29.47 12.92 10.99
N ALA A 555 28.89 11.94 11.69
CA ALA A 555 28.88 10.54 11.30
C ALA A 555 27.51 10.07 10.81
N VAL A 556 27.49 9.06 9.95
CA VAL A 556 26.30 8.30 9.57
C VAL A 556 25.88 7.46 10.77
N TYR A 557 24.57 7.40 11.03
CA TYR A 557 24.04 6.73 12.20
C TYR A 557 23.74 5.26 11.95
N ALA A 558 23.23 4.92 10.78
CA ALA A 558 22.94 3.54 10.45
C ALA A 558 22.96 3.34 8.95
N VAL A 559 23.34 2.13 8.56
CA VAL A 559 23.17 1.61 7.21
C VAL A 559 22.54 0.23 7.37
N SER A 560 21.43 -0.06 6.69
CA SER A 560 20.87 -1.40 6.73
C SER A 560 21.74 -2.36 5.91
N VAL A 561 21.62 -3.64 6.22
CA VAL A 561 22.14 -4.68 5.33
C VAL A 561 21.42 -4.59 3.97
N PRO A 562 22.14 -4.61 2.82
CA PRO A 562 21.48 -4.55 1.53
C PRO A 562 20.66 -5.81 1.22
N GLU A 563 19.44 -5.58 0.75
CA GLU A 563 18.52 -6.61 0.28
C GLU A 563 18.62 -6.71 -1.24
N GLU A 564 18.92 -7.91 -1.75
CA GLU A 564 18.99 -8.19 -3.18
C GLU A 564 17.69 -8.84 -3.68
N SER A 565 17.22 -8.37 -4.83
CA SER A 565 16.22 -9.04 -5.67
C SER A 565 16.87 -9.49 -6.98
N GLU A 566 16.09 -10.07 -7.90
CA GLU A 566 16.58 -10.43 -9.23
C GLU A 566 17.02 -9.19 -10.06
N GLU A 567 16.39 -8.04 -9.84
CA GLU A 567 16.56 -6.85 -10.68
C GLU A 567 17.25 -5.66 -9.95
N TYR A 568 17.08 -5.55 -8.64
CA TYR A 568 17.50 -4.39 -7.84
C TYR A 568 18.17 -4.78 -6.53
N THR A 569 18.98 -3.88 -6.01
CA THR A 569 19.50 -3.94 -4.63
C THR A 569 18.96 -2.73 -3.87
N SER A 570 18.43 -2.94 -2.67
CA SER A 570 17.90 -1.86 -1.82
C SER A 570 18.54 -1.84 -0.43
N PHE A 571 18.72 -0.64 0.13
CA PHE A 571 19.23 -0.48 1.49
C PHE A 571 18.86 0.90 2.06
N PHE A 572 18.87 1.01 3.37
CA PHE A 572 18.55 2.21 4.12
C PHE A 572 19.80 2.88 4.66
N VAL A 573 19.79 4.21 4.72
CA VAL A 573 20.82 5.02 5.38
C VAL A 573 20.15 6.09 6.25
N ASP A 574 20.50 6.08 7.54
CA ASP A 574 20.29 7.21 8.45
C ASP A 574 21.58 8.03 8.43
N PHE A 575 21.59 9.12 7.67
CA PHE A 575 22.79 9.95 7.55
C PHE A 575 23.13 10.71 8.85
N GLY A 576 22.23 10.78 9.83
CA GLY A 576 22.51 11.46 11.09
C GLY A 576 23.08 12.87 10.90
N SER A 577 24.15 13.18 11.63
CA SER A 577 24.85 14.47 11.52
C SER A 577 25.83 14.56 10.35
N ALA A 578 25.98 13.50 9.55
CA ALA A 578 26.95 13.43 8.47
C ALA A 578 26.84 14.63 7.50
N PRO A 579 27.97 15.14 7.00
CA PRO A 579 27.99 16.18 5.98
C PRO A 579 27.46 15.66 4.65
N LEU A 580 27.18 16.60 3.73
CA LEU A 580 26.72 16.25 2.38
C LEU A 580 27.73 15.38 1.62
N ASP A 581 29.02 15.55 1.89
CA ASP A 581 30.13 14.73 1.37
C ASP A 581 29.88 13.23 1.58
N ALA A 582 29.19 12.83 2.65
CA ALA A 582 28.87 11.42 2.89
C ALA A 582 27.93 10.86 1.83
N PHE A 583 26.91 11.62 1.44
CA PHE A 583 25.99 11.26 0.37
C PHE A 583 26.69 11.23 -0.99
N GLU A 584 27.51 12.25 -1.29
CA GLU A 584 28.25 12.31 -2.56
C GLU A 584 29.27 11.16 -2.70
N SER A 585 30.01 10.86 -1.63
CA SER A 585 30.96 9.75 -1.64
C SER A 585 30.25 8.40 -1.66
N LEU A 586 29.01 8.30 -1.17
CA LEU A 586 28.19 7.09 -1.31
C LEU A 586 27.86 6.84 -2.78
N LEU A 587 27.42 7.87 -3.51
CA LEU A 587 27.19 7.75 -4.95
C LEU A 587 28.45 7.34 -5.71
N GLN A 588 29.63 7.82 -5.30
CA GLN A 588 30.91 7.37 -5.87
C GLN A 588 31.20 5.89 -5.57
N ALA A 589 30.99 5.45 -4.33
CA ALA A 589 31.17 4.04 -3.95
C ALA A 589 30.20 3.11 -4.69
N LEU A 590 28.94 3.55 -4.88
CA LEU A 590 27.95 2.84 -5.67
C LEU A 590 28.34 2.78 -7.15
N ALA A 591 28.79 3.89 -7.74
CA ALA A 591 29.26 3.93 -9.13
C ALA A 591 30.45 2.98 -9.34
N ALA A 592 31.41 2.96 -8.41
CA ALA A 592 32.53 2.02 -8.41
C ALA A 592 32.08 0.56 -8.27
N SER A 593 30.91 0.32 -7.68
CA SER A 593 30.27 -1.01 -7.57
C SER A 593 29.43 -1.39 -8.79
N GLY A 594 29.46 -0.58 -9.87
CA GLY A 594 28.70 -0.83 -11.10
C GLY A 594 27.27 -0.29 -11.11
N VAL A 595 26.89 0.51 -10.11
CA VAL A 595 25.58 1.17 -10.07
C VAL A 595 25.57 2.36 -11.03
N ASN A 596 24.53 2.48 -11.85
CA ASN A 596 24.33 3.59 -12.79
C ASN A 596 22.94 4.24 -12.64
N GLN A 597 22.04 3.64 -11.87
CA GLN A 597 20.72 4.18 -11.54
C GLN A 597 20.47 4.05 -10.04
N VAL A 598 20.09 5.15 -9.42
CA VAL A 598 19.77 5.22 -7.99
C VAL A 598 18.47 6.00 -7.83
N ALA A 599 17.49 5.43 -7.16
CA ALA A 599 16.32 6.14 -6.65
C ALA A 599 16.41 6.28 -5.14
N VAL A 600 16.12 7.48 -4.64
CA VAL A 600 16.18 7.82 -3.22
C VAL A 600 14.82 8.31 -2.76
N SER A 601 14.31 7.73 -1.68
CA SER A 601 13.07 8.18 -1.03
C SER A 601 13.02 7.72 0.42
N SER A 602 12.07 8.26 1.21
CA SER A 602 11.71 7.68 2.52
C SER A 602 10.60 6.63 2.47
N HIS A 603 10.13 6.24 1.27
CA HIS A 603 8.91 5.47 1.06
C HIS A 603 9.12 3.94 1.08
N TRP A 604 10.38 3.48 1.03
CA TRP A 604 10.71 2.06 0.85
C TRP A 604 11.17 1.37 2.14
N TYR A 605 11.15 2.04 3.30
CA TYR A 605 11.59 1.48 4.57
C TYR A 605 10.42 1.30 5.54
N VAL A 606 10.06 0.04 5.80
CA VAL A 606 9.30 -0.35 7.00
C VAL A 606 10.36 -0.75 8.04
N PRO A 607 10.57 0.01 9.13
CA PRO A 607 11.44 -0.45 10.20
C PRO A 607 10.91 -1.78 10.73
N PRO A 608 11.77 -2.78 11.04
CA PRO A 608 11.32 -3.91 11.83
C PRO A 608 10.73 -3.39 13.15
N ALA A 609 9.59 -3.95 13.55
CA ALA A 609 8.97 -3.64 14.83
C ALA A 609 10.00 -3.88 15.95
N SER A 610 10.27 -2.82 16.72
CA SER A 610 11.18 -2.82 17.86
C SER A 610 10.70 -3.74 18.97
#